data_AF-A0A9E5L7T7-F1
#
_entry.id   AF-A0A9E5L7T7-F1
#
_cell.length_a   1.000
_cell.length_b   1.000
_cell.length_c   1.000
_cell.angle_alpha   90.00
_cell.angle_beta   90.00
_cell.angle_gamma   90.00
#
_symmetry.space_group_name_H-M   'P 1'
#
loop_
_entity.id
_entity.type
_entity.pdbx_description
1 polymer ?
#
loop_
_entity_poly.entity_id
_entity_poly.type
_entity_poly.pdbx_seq_one_letter_code
_entity_poly.pdbx_strand_id
1 'polypeptide(L)'
;MDFKSLDFNKLKKLLDPKASADLNTFLERLPQNAGQTVLIAAAIAWGMAAALGLYTAVKVQQLTELRAELKETQALKPNVPTINNVPIDKASVDKFVADAKEIYRGLSITASGSTVIITATNTRNFTEFREALGHVQNGGQGWRVSLEKLCVGRECDKTHKLAASLKVNKVSVQPPS
;
A
#
# COMPACT_ATOMS: atom_id res chain seq x y z
N MET A 1 30.74 34.65 -18.88
CA MET A 1 29.70 34.80 -17.83
C MET A 1 28.70 35.81 -18.36
N ASP A 2 27.54 35.34 -18.80
CA ASP A 2 26.56 36.15 -19.52
C ASP A 2 25.49 36.62 -18.52
N PHE A 3 25.53 37.90 -18.16
CA PHE A 3 24.64 38.51 -17.14
C PHE A 3 23.27 38.95 -17.70
N LYS A 4 22.92 38.55 -18.94
CA LYS A 4 21.73 39.06 -19.64
C LYS A 4 20.43 38.25 -19.46
N SER A 5 20.43 37.16 -18.70
CA SER A 5 19.22 36.35 -18.44
C SER A 5 18.66 36.47 -17.02
N LEU A 6 19.08 37.47 -16.24
CA LEU A 6 18.50 37.75 -14.93
C LEU A 6 17.10 38.37 -15.10
N ASP A 7 16.08 37.51 -15.00
CA ASP A 7 14.66 37.87 -15.05
C ASP A 7 14.27 38.73 -13.84
N PHE A 8 14.29 40.05 -14.04
CA PHE A 8 14.08 41.07 -13.00
C PHE A 8 12.75 40.90 -12.24
N ASN A 9 11.73 40.31 -12.87
CA ASN A 9 10.44 40.08 -12.24
C ASN A 9 10.47 38.95 -11.18
N LYS A 10 11.37 37.96 -11.33
CA LYS A 10 11.58 36.92 -10.31
C LYS A 10 12.40 37.43 -9.13
N LEU A 11 13.38 38.32 -9.40
CA LEU A 11 14.11 39.05 -8.35
C LEU A 11 13.19 39.98 -7.55
N LYS A 12 12.24 40.66 -8.21
CA LYS A 12 11.26 41.53 -7.56
C LYS A 12 10.36 40.81 -6.55
N LYS A 13 10.08 39.51 -6.77
CA LYS A 13 9.31 38.68 -5.84
C LYS A 13 10.11 38.23 -4.62
N LEU A 14 11.44 38.16 -4.73
CA LEU A 14 12.37 37.89 -3.62
C LEU A 14 12.77 39.18 -2.87
N LEU A 15 12.64 40.34 -3.52
CA LEU A 15 12.73 41.68 -2.93
C LEU A 15 11.36 42.10 -2.38
N ASP A 16 10.79 41.27 -1.50
CA ASP A 16 9.59 41.59 -0.71
C ASP A 16 9.78 42.97 -0.05
N PRO A 17 8.75 43.85 0.05
CA PRO A 17 8.87 45.20 0.62
C PRO A 17 9.53 45.28 2.01
N LYS A 18 9.58 44.16 2.76
CA LYS A 18 10.33 44.08 4.01
C LYS A 18 11.85 44.00 3.81
N ALA A 19 12.32 43.31 2.78
CA ALA A 19 13.74 43.24 2.44
C ALA A 19 14.26 44.58 1.91
N SER A 20 13.44 45.32 1.15
CA SER A 20 13.79 46.69 0.73
C SER A 20 13.75 47.69 1.89
N ALA A 21 12.84 47.53 2.86
CA ALA A 21 12.81 48.35 4.07
C ALA A 21 14.04 48.12 4.98
N ASP A 22 14.51 46.88 5.09
CA ASP A 22 15.69 46.52 5.89
C ASP A 22 17.01 46.93 5.19
N LEU A 23 17.05 46.83 3.86
CA LEU A 23 18.11 47.42 3.06
C LEU A 23 18.15 48.95 3.18
N ASN A 24 16.99 49.61 3.19
CA ASN A 24 16.92 51.07 3.36
C ASN A 24 17.36 51.49 4.78
N THR A 25 16.94 50.76 5.80
CA THR A 25 17.39 50.95 7.20
C THR A 25 18.91 50.74 7.34
N PHE A 26 19.47 49.77 6.61
CA PHE A 26 20.90 49.54 6.55
C PHE A 26 21.64 50.71 5.88
N LEU A 27 21.15 51.18 4.72
CA LEU A 27 21.73 52.32 4.00
C LEU A 27 21.68 53.62 4.83
N GLU A 28 20.60 53.84 5.57
CA GLU A 28 20.43 54.99 6.46
C GLU A 28 21.34 54.96 7.71
N ARG A 29 21.81 53.78 8.12
CA ARG A 29 22.71 53.59 9.28
C ARG A 29 24.19 53.50 8.92
N LEU A 30 24.56 53.68 7.65
CA LEU A 30 25.96 53.73 7.26
C LEU A 30 26.62 55.03 7.78
N PRO A 31 27.68 54.96 8.62
CA PRO A 31 28.39 56.15 9.05
C PRO A 31 29.03 56.87 7.85
N GLN A 32 29.10 58.20 7.88
CA GLN A 32 29.71 59.02 6.80
C GLN A 32 31.18 58.65 6.47
N ASN A 33 31.82 57.81 7.29
CA ASN A 33 33.16 57.24 7.07
C ASN A 33 33.15 55.69 7.01
N ALA A 34 32.12 55.06 6.44
CA ALA A 34 32.13 53.62 6.19
C ALA A 34 33.22 53.26 5.17
N GLY A 35 34.36 52.76 5.65
CA GLY A 35 35.45 52.28 4.78
C GLY A 35 34.97 51.18 3.84
N GLN A 36 35.61 51.05 2.66
CA GLN A 36 35.26 50.06 1.63
C GLN A 36 35.05 48.63 2.17
N THR A 37 35.75 48.28 3.25
CA THR A 37 35.65 47.00 3.95
C THR A 37 34.26 46.73 4.54
N VAL A 38 33.58 47.73 5.10
CA VAL A 38 32.24 47.58 5.72
C VAL A 38 31.17 47.38 4.64
N LEU A 39 31.29 48.09 3.52
CA LEU A 39 30.38 47.93 2.38
C LEU A 39 30.51 46.55 1.71
N ILE A 40 31.74 46.05 1.56
CA ILE A 40 32.00 44.70 1.02
C ILE A 40 31.46 43.63 1.96
N ALA A 41 31.69 43.75 3.28
CA ALA A 41 31.19 42.80 4.26
C ALA A 41 29.66 42.74 4.28
N ALA A 42 28.99 43.88 4.18
CA ALA A 42 27.53 43.94 4.09
C ALA A 42 26.99 43.32 2.80
N ALA A 43 27.64 43.57 1.66
CA ALA A 43 27.24 42.95 0.39
C ALA A 43 27.34 41.42 0.43
N ILE A 44 28.38 40.88 1.08
CA ILE A 44 28.54 39.43 1.27
C ILE A 44 27.46 38.89 2.21
N ALA A 45 27.17 39.57 3.32
CA ALA A 45 26.13 39.15 4.26
C ALA A 45 24.75 39.09 3.60
N TRP A 46 24.38 40.12 2.83
CA TRP A 46 23.14 40.15 2.07
C TRP A 46 23.10 39.11 0.94
N GLY A 47 24.23 38.88 0.26
CA GLY A 47 24.36 37.83 -0.75
C GLY A 47 24.14 36.43 -0.18
N MET A 48 24.70 36.15 1.01
CA MET A 48 24.50 34.89 1.73
C MET A 48 23.06 34.71 2.20
N ALA A 49 22.44 35.77 2.73
CA ALA A 49 21.03 35.74 3.14
C ALA A 49 20.10 35.46 1.95
N ALA A 50 20.34 36.10 0.79
CA ALA A 50 19.59 35.86 -0.43
C ALA A 50 19.77 34.42 -0.95
N ALA A 51 20.99 33.88 -0.91
CA ALA A 51 21.26 32.51 -1.31
C ALA A 51 20.56 31.48 -0.42
N LEU A 52 20.58 31.69 0.91
CA LEU A 52 19.85 30.85 1.86
C LEU A 52 18.33 30.96 1.69
N GLY A 53 17.82 32.17 1.45
CA GLY A 53 16.41 32.40 1.15
C GLY A 53 15.96 31.66 -0.12
N LEU A 54 16.76 31.70 -1.18
CA LEU A 54 16.47 30.98 -2.41
C LEU A 54 16.50 29.45 -2.21
N TYR A 55 17.52 28.94 -1.51
CA TYR A 55 17.64 27.51 -1.23
C TYR A 55 16.45 26.99 -0.42
N THR A 56 16.07 27.71 0.64
CA THR A 56 14.90 27.34 1.46
C THR A 56 13.61 27.42 0.65
N ALA A 57 13.42 28.43 -0.20
CA ALA A 57 12.25 28.52 -1.07
C ALA A 57 12.13 27.33 -2.05
N VAL A 58 13.24 26.92 -2.67
CA VAL A 58 13.26 25.74 -3.56
C VAL A 58 12.91 24.46 -2.79
N LYS A 59 13.43 24.29 -1.57
CA LYS A 59 13.10 23.13 -0.73
C LYS A 59 11.65 23.12 -0.27
N VAL A 60 11.09 24.29 0.06
CA VAL A 60 9.67 24.42 0.42
C VAL A 60 8.76 24.08 -0.76
N GLN A 61 9.11 24.47 -2.00
CA GLN A 61 8.35 24.08 -3.19
C GLN A 61 8.26 22.56 -3.35
N GLN A 62 9.39 21.86 -3.20
CA GLN A 62 9.42 20.39 -3.25
C GLN A 62 8.54 19.76 -2.16
N LEU A 63 8.55 20.30 -0.94
CA LEU A 63 7.67 19.83 0.14
C LEU A 63 6.19 20.11 -0.12
N THR A 64 5.87 21.22 -0.78
CA THR A 64 4.48 21.53 -1.16
C THR A 64 3.97 20.64 -2.28
N GLU A 65 4.82 20.29 -3.24
CA GLU A 65 4.50 19.32 -4.31
C GLU A 65 4.27 17.93 -3.73
N LEU A 66 5.17 17.45 -2.86
CA LEU A 66 4.97 16.18 -2.14
C LEU A 66 3.69 16.19 -1.30
N ARG A 67 3.37 17.30 -0.65
CA ARG A 67 2.12 17.42 0.10
C ARG A 67 0.89 17.41 -0.82
N ALA A 68 0.99 17.99 -2.01
CA ALA A 68 -0.08 17.94 -3.01
C ALA A 68 -0.27 16.52 -3.54
N GLU A 69 0.82 15.83 -3.90
CA GLU A 69 0.81 14.42 -4.34
C GLU A 69 0.28 13.49 -3.24
N LEU A 70 0.67 13.70 -1.97
CA LEU A 70 0.13 12.95 -0.84
C LEU A 70 -1.37 13.23 -0.63
N LYS A 71 -1.85 14.45 -0.88
CA LYS A 71 -3.28 14.77 -0.82
C LYS A 71 -4.05 14.15 -1.97
N GLU A 72 -3.52 14.17 -3.18
CA GLU A 72 -4.13 13.51 -4.34
C GLU A 72 -4.16 12.00 -4.15
N THR A 73 -3.07 11.39 -3.69
CA THR A 73 -3.03 9.94 -3.40
C THR A 73 -3.90 9.54 -2.21
N GLN A 74 -4.06 10.39 -1.19
CA GLN A 74 -5.04 10.15 -0.11
C GLN A 74 -6.48 10.30 -0.62
N ALA A 75 -6.76 11.27 -1.49
CA ALA A 75 -8.08 11.42 -2.11
C ALA A 75 -8.42 10.28 -3.09
N LEU A 76 -7.40 9.69 -3.70
CA LEU A 76 -7.51 8.55 -4.62
C LEU A 76 -7.46 7.19 -3.94
N LYS A 77 -7.25 7.09 -2.62
CA LYS A 77 -7.48 5.84 -1.91
C LYS A 77 -8.98 5.72 -1.64
N PRO A 78 -9.73 4.93 -2.44
CA PRO A 78 -11.14 4.74 -2.17
C PRO A 78 -11.30 4.15 -0.78
N ASN A 79 -12.39 4.54 -0.12
CA ASN A 79 -12.77 4.06 1.18
C ASN A 79 -13.20 2.58 1.11
N VAL A 80 -12.23 1.69 0.90
CA VAL A 80 -12.48 0.28 0.65
C VAL A 80 -12.44 -0.51 1.96
N PRO A 81 -13.41 -1.40 2.17
CA PRO A 81 -13.36 -2.33 3.29
C PRO A 81 -12.09 -3.19 3.22
N THR A 82 -11.34 -3.28 4.31
CA THR A 82 -10.22 -4.21 4.40
C THR A 82 -10.73 -5.62 4.67
N ILE A 83 -10.39 -6.56 3.79
CA ILE A 83 -10.70 -7.98 3.91
C ILE A 83 -9.66 -8.62 4.82
N ASN A 84 -10.07 -9.01 6.03
CA ASN A 84 -9.22 -9.74 6.97
C ASN A 84 -9.66 -11.21 7.07
N ASN A 85 -8.68 -12.12 7.04
CA ASN A 85 -8.92 -13.54 7.24
C ASN A 85 -9.02 -13.84 8.75
N VAL A 86 -10.19 -14.21 9.21
CA VAL A 86 -10.48 -14.61 10.60
C VAL A 86 -10.54 -16.15 10.67
N PRO A 87 -10.09 -16.76 11.79
CA PRO A 87 -10.23 -18.19 12.00
C PRO A 87 -11.69 -18.63 11.83
N ILE A 88 -11.91 -19.66 11.03
CA ILE A 88 -13.23 -20.25 10.87
C ILE A 88 -13.58 -21.13 12.08
N ASP A 89 -14.84 -21.13 12.48
CA ASP A 89 -15.33 -21.99 13.54
C ASP A 89 -15.33 -23.46 13.09
N LYS A 90 -14.74 -24.33 13.91
CA LYS A 90 -14.55 -25.75 13.59
C LYS A 90 -15.88 -26.49 13.43
N ALA A 91 -16.89 -26.16 14.25
CA ALA A 91 -18.20 -26.81 14.17
C ALA A 91 -18.90 -26.57 12.81
N SER A 92 -18.68 -25.40 12.21
CA SER A 92 -19.21 -25.10 10.87
C SER A 92 -18.58 -25.96 9.76
N VAL A 93 -17.28 -26.21 9.85
CA VAL A 93 -16.55 -27.07 8.90
C VAL A 93 -16.93 -28.54 9.12
N ASP A 94 -17.04 -28.98 10.37
CA ASP A 94 -17.42 -30.34 10.71
C ASP A 94 -18.86 -30.65 10.24
N LYS A 95 -19.80 -29.71 10.39
CA LYS A 95 -21.16 -29.84 9.87
C LYS A 95 -21.17 -29.97 8.34
N PHE A 96 -20.45 -29.09 7.64
CA PHE A 96 -20.33 -29.16 6.19
C PHE A 96 -19.76 -30.50 5.72
N VAL A 97 -18.72 -31.00 6.40
CA VAL A 97 -18.11 -32.30 6.07
C VAL A 97 -19.07 -33.46 6.33
N ALA A 98 -19.89 -33.39 7.39
CA ALA A 98 -20.92 -34.39 7.65
C ALA A 98 -21.94 -34.46 6.49
N ASP A 99 -22.45 -33.30 6.06
CA ASP A 99 -23.41 -33.21 4.94
C ASP A 99 -22.76 -33.68 3.62
N ALA A 100 -21.52 -33.26 3.35
CA ALA A 100 -20.80 -33.63 2.13
C ALA A 100 -20.50 -35.14 2.05
N LYS A 101 -20.25 -35.81 3.19
CA LYS A 101 -20.05 -37.28 3.23
C LYS A 101 -21.30 -38.04 2.82
N GLU A 102 -22.49 -37.55 3.16
CA GLU A 102 -23.75 -38.20 2.80
C GLU A 102 -24.02 -38.11 1.28
N ILE A 103 -23.63 -36.99 0.67
CA ILE A 103 -23.78 -36.72 -0.76
C ILE A 103 -22.74 -37.50 -1.58
N TYR A 104 -21.45 -37.43 -1.21
CA TYR A 104 -20.35 -38.00 -2.00
C TYR A 104 -19.84 -39.33 -1.43
N ARG A 105 -20.63 -40.39 -1.60
CA ARG A 105 -20.31 -41.73 -1.07
C ARG A 105 -19.07 -42.37 -1.70
N GLY A 106 -18.69 -41.94 -2.91
CA GLY A 106 -17.49 -42.38 -3.60
C GLY A 106 -16.20 -41.74 -3.08
N LEU A 107 -16.29 -40.77 -2.17
CA LEU A 107 -15.15 -39.99 -1.69
C LEU A 107 -14.99 -40.12 -0.17
N SER A 108 -13.74 -40.05 0.30
CA SER A 108 -13.42 -39.87 1.70
C SER A 108 -13.17 -38.39 1.95
N ILE A 109 -14.13 -37.71 2.57
CA ILE A 109 -14.04 -36.30 2.96
C ILE A 109 -13.80 -36.25 4.47
N THR A 110 -12.77 -35.54 4.93
CA THR A 110 -12.44 -35.41 6.35
C THR A 110 -12.04 -33.98 6.71
N ALA A 111 -12.34 -33.57 7.93
CA ALA A 111 -11.92 -32.27 8.47
C ALA A 111 -10.73 -32.46 9.42
N SER A 112 -9.69 -31.65 9.24
CA SER A 112 -8.54 -31.52 10.13
C SER A 112 -8.40 -30.05 10.54
N GLY A 113 -9.16 -29.64 11.55
CA GLY A 113 -9.24 -28.24 11.98
C GLY A 113 -9.88 -27.37 10.90
N SER A 114 -9.11 -26.43 10.35
CA SER A 114 -9.54 -25.56 9.24
C SER A 114 -9.30 -26.17 7.85
N THR A 115 -8.75 -27.37 7.77
CA THR A 115 -8.38 -28.00 6.50
C THR A 115 -9.34 -29.15 6.18
N VAL A 116 -9.92 -29.13 4.98
CA VAL A 116 -10.75 -30.20 4.43
C VAL A 116 -9.90 -31.05 3.50
N ILE A 117 -9.86 -32.36 3.75
CA ILE A 117 -9.11 -33.33 2.97
C ILE A 117 -10.11 -34.21 2.23
N ILE A 118 -9.99 -34.27 0.91
CA ILE A 118 -10.83 -35.08 0.03
C ILE A 118 -9.94 -36.10 -0.67
N THR A 119 -10.24 -37.38 -0.55
CA THR A 119 -9.49 -38.45 -1.21
C THR A 119 -10.40 -39.49 -1.87
N ALA A 120 -9.90 -40.14 -2.90
CA ALA A 120 -10.53 -41.31 -3.51
C ALA A 120 -9.48 -42.35 -3.91
N THR A 121 -9.86 -43.63 -3.85
CA THR A 121 -8.99 -44.76 -4.22
C THR A 121 -8.99 -45.03 -5.72
N ASN A 122 -9.97 -44.53 -6.47
CA ASN A 122 -10.14 -44.79 -7.90
C ASN A 122 -10.35 -43.48 -8.68
N THR A 123 -9.77 -43.41 -9.90
CA THR A 123 -9.96 -42.28 -10.82
C THR A 123 -11.36 -42.24 -11.44
N ARG A 124 -12.14 -43.33 -11.37
CA ARG A 124 -13.55 -43.35 -11.80
C ARG A 124 -14.40 -42.31 -11.08
N ASN A 125 -14.01 -41.93 -9.87
CA ASN A 125 -14.76 -41.00 -9.03
C ASN A 125 -14.34 -39.54 -9.28
N PHE A 126 -13.63 -39.27 -10.38
CA PHE A 126 -13.10 -37.94 -10.69
C PHE A 126 -14.18 -36.87 -10.85
N THR A 127 -15.33 -37.23 -11.42
CA THR A 127 -16.46 -36.30 -11.58
C THR A 127 -17.00 -35.88 -10.22
N GLU A 128 -17.25 -36.84 -9.32
CA GLU A 128 -17.69 -36.56 -7.95
C GLU A 128 -16.62 -35.77 -7.19
N PHE A 129 -15.35 -36.11 -7.35
CA PHE A 129 -14.23 -35.43 -6.72
C PHE A 129 -14.16 -33.95 -7.11
N ARG A 130 -14.29 -33.64 -8.40
CA ARG A 130 -14.29 -32.26 -8.89
C ARG A 130 -15.50 -31.49 -8.36
N GLU A 131 -16.66 -32.12 -8.28
CA GLU A 131 -17.86 -31.50 -7.75
C GLU A 131 -17.73 -31.22 -6.25
N ALA A 132 -17.21 -32.18 -5.49
CA ALA A 132 -16.95 -31.99 -4.06
C ALA A 132 -15.98 -30.83 -3.81
N LEU A 133 -14.94 -30.65 -4.63
CA LEU A 133 -14.05 -29.49 -4.56
C LEU A 133 -14.79 -28.17 -4.77
N GLY A 134 -15.63 -28.10 -5.81
CA GLY A 134 -16.46 -26.93 -6.07
C GLY A 134 -17.44 -26.66 -4.92
N HIS A 135 -18.00 -27.70 -4.32
CA HIS A 135 -18.89 -27.59 -3.17
C HIS A 135 -18.16 -27.04 -1.94
N VAL A 136 -16.92 -27.48 -1.67
CA VAL A 136 -16.11 -26.90 -0.57
C VAL A 136 -15.79 -25.43 -0.83
N GLN A 137 -15.46 -25.09 -2.08
CA GLN A 137 -15.17 -23.71 -2.46
C GLN A 137 -16.38 -22.78 -2.27
N ASN A 138 -17.59 -23.33 -2.34
CA ASN A 138 -18.86 -22.64 -2.10
C ASN A 138 -19.48 -22.98 -0.72
N GLY A 139 -18.73 -23.60 0.19
CA GLY A 139 -19.31 -24.29 1.36
C GLY A 139 -19.99 -23.39 2.39
N GLY A 140 -19.66 -22.10 2.45
CA GLY A 140 -20.30 -21.18 3.41
C GLY A 140 -20.09 -19.70 3.10
N GLN A 141 -20.95 -18.87 3.67
CA GLN A 141 -20.87 -17.41 3.51
C GLN A 141 -19.53 -16.88 4.06
N GLY A 142 -18.79 -16.19 3.19
CA GLY A 142 -17.51 -15.61 3.53
C GLY A 142 -16.38 -16.63 3.65
N TRP A 143 -16.51 -17.85 3.13
CA TRP A 143 -15.38 -18.79 3.11
C TRP A 143 -14.37 -18.38 2.05
N ARG A 144 -13.11 -18.26 2.46
CA ARG A 144 -11.96 -18.16 1.57
C ARG A 144 -11.22 -19.49 1.62
N VAL A 145 -11.40 -20.27 0.57
CA VAL A 145 -10.77 -21.58 0.42
C VAL A 145 -9.47 -21.44 -0.36
N SER A 146 -8.41 -22.08 0.10
CA SER A 146 -7.11 -22.13 -0.56
C SER A 146 -6.69 -23.58 -0.77
N LEU A 147 -6.29 -23.91 -1.99
CA LEU A 147 -5.84 -25.25 -2.34
C LEU A 147 -4.37 -25.41 -1.93
N GLU A 148 -4.08 -26.31 -0.99
CA GLU A 148 -2.73 -26.56 -0.51
C GLU A 148 -2.05 -27.69 -1.29
N LYS A 149 -2.81 -28.76 -1.58
CA LYS A 149 -2.33 -29.91 -2.34
C LYS A 149 -3.45 -30.39 -3.25
N LEU A 150 -3.11 -30.72 -4.49
CA LEU A 150 -3.98 -31.40 -5.43
C LEU A 150 -3.15 -32.42 -6.20
N CYS A 151 -3.60 -33.65 -6.26
CA CYS A 151 -3.02 -34.67 -7.11
C CYS A 151 -4.13 -35.47 -7.80
N VAL A 152 -3.85 -35.93 -9.01
CA VAL A 152 -4.79 -36.70 -9.84
C VAL A 152 -4.02 -37.83 -10.54
N GLY A 153 -4.50 -39.06 -10.39
CA GLY A 153 -3.98 -40.23 -11.07
C GLY A 153 -2.60 -40.64 -10.59
N ARG A 154 -1.61 -40.54 -11.49
CA ARG A 154 -0.24 -41.05 -11.26
C ARG A 154 0.59 -40.17 -10.33
N GLU A 155 0.20 -38.91 -10.18
CA GLU A 155 0.85 -37.94 -9.30
C GLU A 155 0.51 -38.14 -7.81
N CYS A 156 -0.49 -38.98 -7.52
CA CYS A 156 -0.87 -39.29 -6.15
C CYS A 156 -0.14 -40.51 -5.59
N ASP A 157 -0.10 -40.58 -4.26
CA ASP A 157 0.44 -41.72 -3.51
C ASP A 157 -0.21 -43.04 -3.92
N LYS A 158 0.45 -44.18 -3.67
CA LYS A 158 -0.02 -45.50 -4.15
C LYS A 158 -1.43 -45.85 -3.63
N THR A 159 -1.81 -45.32 -2.48
CA THR A 159 -3.08 -45.58 -1.76
C THR A 159 -4.28 -44.79 -2.29
N HIS A 160 -4.08 -43.55 -2.74
CA HIS A 160 -5.16 -42.68 -3.20
C HIS A 160 -4.87 -42.26 -4.63
N LYS A 161 -5.83 -42.42 -5.53
CA LYS A 161 -5.67 -41.99 -6.94
C LYS A 161 -6.17 -40.58 -7.17
N LEU A 162 -6.90 -40.01 -6.23
CA LEU A 162 -7.32 -38.60 -6.22
C LEU A 162 -7.13 -38.09 -4.80
N ALA A 163 -6.48 -36.93 -4.63
CA ALA A 163 -6.40 -36.28 -3.33
C ALA A 163 -6.34 -34.76 -3.46
N ALA A 164 -7.01 -34.07 -2.55
CA ALA A 164 -6.92 -32.63 -2.37
C ALA A 164 -6.93 -32.25 -0.90
N SER A 165 -6.19 -31.20 -0.57
CA SER A 165 -6.18 -30.53 0.74
C SER A 165 -6.58 -29.08 0.54
N LEU A 166 -7.67 -28.65 1.18
CA LEU A 166 -8.21 -27.30 1.07
C LEU A 166 -8.24 -26.65 2.44
N LYS A 167 -7.55 -25.52 2.59
CA LYS A 167 -7.59 -24.70 3.80
C LYS A 167 -8.72 -23.69 3.71
N VAL A 168 -9.62 -23.71 4.69
CA VAL A 168 -10.79 -22.85 4.78
C VAL A 168 -10.52 -21.75 5.81
N ASN A 169 -10.67 -20.49 5.41
CA ASN A 169 -10.65 -19.33 6.30
C ASN A 169 -11.96 -18.55 6.15
N LYS A 170 -12.30 -17.70 7.13
CA LYS A 170 -13.46 -16.80 7.02
C LYS A 170 -13.01 -15.38 6.68
N VAL A 171 -13.67 -14.76 5.71
CA VAL A 171 -13.48 -13.36 5.35
C VAL A 171 -14.34 -12.51 6.28
N SER A 172 -13.70 -11.61 7.01
CA SER A 172 -14.36 -10.53 7.73
C SER A 172 -14.11 -9.23 6.98
N VAL A 173 -15.20 -8.56 6.62
CA VAL A 173 -15.18 -7.23 6.02
C VAL A 173 -15.27 -6.23 7.15
N GLN A 174 -14.16 -5.54 7.46
CA GLN A 174 -14.21 -4.46 8.43
C GLN A 174 -14.77 -3.20 7.76
N PRO A 175 -15.66 -2.46 8.43
CA PRO A 175 -16.16 -1.21 7.91
C PRO A 175 -15.01 -0.22 7.72
N PRO A 176 -15.08 0.62 6.70
CA PRO A 176 -14.05 1.61 6.44
C PRO A 176 -13.86 2.56 7.64
N SER A 177 -12.60 2.82 8.00
CA SER A 177 -12.18 3.83 8.98
C SER A 177 -11.73 5.12 8.30
#